data_AF-E7CIS4-F1
#
_entry.id   AF-E7CIS4-F1
#
_cell.length_a   1.000
_cell.length_b   1.000
_cell.length_c   1.000
_cell.angle_alpha   90.00
_cell.angle_beta   90.00
_cell.angle_gamma   90.00
#
_symmetry.space_group_name_H-M   'P 1'
#
loop_
_entity.id
_entity.type
_entity.pdbx_description
1 polymer ?
#
loop_
_entity_poly.entity_id
_entity_poly.type
_entity_poly.pdbx_seq_one_letter_code
_entity_poly.pdbx_strand_id
1 'polypeptide(L)'
;MNFLAIGSLVILALANCKADHGSEEIILKQGGLSGTGTTTRYWDCCKPTCAWPGHVDYKSPVRSCEANGVTTIDPEVQSGCESDGRSYICTDQGGFAINSTLAYGFAAARFINTERNMCCACVLFTFQSDELKDKKMLVQVTNTGNAPESGTNLFDIAMPGSGVGYYTQGCTSQWHSDVSNWGDQYGGVREEADCYNLPKWLWDGCKFRFEWMKGVSNPPVSFVEVECPKKLLSISGCNPVS
;
A
#
# COMPACT_ATOMS: atom_id res chain seq x y z
N MET A 1 5.23 58.10 -54.72
CA MET A 1 6.30 58.17 -53.70
C MET A 1 5.83 57.40 -52.49
N ASN A 2 6.67 56.47 -52.04
CA ASN A 2 6.53 55.56 -50.91
C ASN A 2 5.90 56.21 -49.67
N PHE A 3 5.23 55.43 -48.81
CA PHE A 3 5.83 54.96 -47.54
C PHE A 3 4.84 54.07 -46.75
N LEU A 4 5.28 52.83 -46.55
CA LEU A 4 5.01 51.83 -45.51
C LEU A 4 3.57 51.48 -45.05
N ALA A 5 3.17 50.25 -45.43
CA ALA A 5 2.24 49.44 -44.65
C ALA A 5 2.96 48.86 -43.42
N ILE A 6 2.48 49.19 -42.22
CA ILE A 6 2.93 48.56 -40.97
C ILE A 6 1.97 47.42 -40.67
N GLY A 7 2.41 46.18 -40.94
CA GLY A 7 1.71 44.98 -40.55
C GLY A 7 1.86 44.75 -39.04
N SER A 8 0.75 44.85 -38.31
CA SER A 8 0.68 44.39 -36.92
C SER A 8 0.59 42.87 -36.89
N LEU A 9 1.73 42.21 -36.67
CA LEU A 9 1.81 40.78 -36.41
C LEU A 9 1.35 40.54 -34.96
N VAL A 10 0.05 40.26 -34.77
CA VAL A 10 -0.45 39.75 -33.48
C VAL A 10 -0.04 38.29 -33.38
N ILE A 11 1.08 38.03 -32.71
CA ILE A 11 1.49 36.69 -32.32
C ILE A 11 0.54 36.25 -31.20
N LEU A 12 -0.50 35.49 -31.55
CA LEU A 12 -1.31 34.77 -30.59
C LEU A 12 -0.41 33.67 -29.98
N ALA A 13 0.18 33.94 -28.82
CA ALA A 13 0.83 32.92 -28.03
C ALA A 13 -0.26 31.95 -27.54
N LEU A 14 -0.48 30.87 -28.28
CA LEU A 14 -1.20 29.71 -27.78
C LEU A 14 -0.37 29.11 -26.65
N ALA A 15 -0.68 29.52 -25.42
CA ALA A 15 -0.23 28.82 -24.23
C ALA A 15 -0.84 27.42 -24.28
N ASN A 16 -0.08 26.44 -24.79
CA ASN A 16 -0.34 25.04 -24.52
C ASN A 16 -0.09 24.83 -23.02
N CYS A 17 -1.14 25.00 -22.21
CA CYS A 17 -1.20 24.37 -20.90
C CYS A 17 -1.22 22.86 -21.14
N LYS A 18 -0.04 22.25 -21.28
CA LYS A 18 0.13 20.85 -20.92
C LYS A 18 -0.09 20.80 -19.42
N ALA A 19 -1.28 20.42 -19.00
CA ALA A 19 -1.47 19.86 -17.68
C ALA A 19 -0.67 18.55 -17.65
N ASP A 20 0.60 18.66 -17.31
CA ASP A 20 1.43 17.53 -16.94
C ASP A 20 1.06 17.14 -15.50
N HIS A 21 0.02 16.33 -15.38
CA HIS A 21 -0.19 15.50 -14.22
C HIS A 21 -0.46 14.09 -14.75
N GLY A 22 0.61 13.43 -15.19
CA GLY A 22 0.59 12.02 -15.56
C GLY A 22 0.12 11.16 -14.39
N SER A 23 -1.19 10.94 -14.28
CA SER A 23 -1.73 9.79 -13.57
C SER A 23 -1.32 8.57 -14.38
N GLU A 24 -0.43 7.75 -13.84
CA GLU A 24 -0.07 6.45 -14.41
C GLU A 24 -1.35 5.69 -14.75
N GLU A 25 -1.51 5.29 -16.02
CA GLU A 25 -2.70 4.59 -16.49
C GLU A 25 -2.82 3.25 -15.78
N ILE A 26 -3.99 2.95 -15.21
CA ILE A 26 -4.24 1.67 -14.54
C ILE A 26 -4.65 0.65 -15.61
N ILE A 27 -3.78 -0.31 -15.87
CA ILE A 27 -3.96 -1.33 -16.91
C ILE A 27 -4.56 -2.59 -16.28
N LEU A 28 -5.74 -3.02 -16.75
CA LEU A 28 -6.35 -4.28 -16.31
C LEU A 28 -5.51 -5.47 -16.77
N LYS A 29 -5.27 -6.43 -15.88
CA LYS A 29 -4.56 -7.66 -16.25
C LYS A 29 -5.50 -8.58 -17.02
N GLN A 30 -5.15 -8.95 -18.24
CA GLN A 30 -5.96 -9.89 -19.03
C GLN A 30 -6.07 -11.24 -18.33
N GLY A 31 -7.30 -11.73 -18.13
CA GLY A 31 -7.56 -12.95 -17.36
C GLY A 31 -7.27 -12.81 -15.86
N GLY A 32 -7.07 -11.58 -15.37
CA GLY A 32 -6.83 -11.29 -13.97
C GLY A 32 -8.03 -11.59 -13.08
N LEU A 33 -7.77 -11.79 -11.79
CA LEU A 33 -8.82 -12.04 -10.81
C LEU A 33 -9.71 -10.81 -10.62
N SER A 34 -10.98 -11.05 -10.30
CA SER A 34 -11.92 -10.01 -9.92
C SER A 34 -12.95 -10.57 -8.94
N GLY A 35 -13.60 -9.69 -8.19
CA GLY A 35 -14.65 -10.10 -7.27
C GLY A 35 -14.98 -9.03 -6.25
N THR A 36 -15.62 -9.46 -5.17
CA THR A 36 -15.86 -8.65 -3.97
C THR A 36 -15.07 -9.20 -2.79
N GLY A 37 -14.76 -8.34 -1.84
CA GLY A 37 -14.07 -8.73 -0.62
C GLY A 37 -14.33 -7.78 0.53
N THR A 38 -14.00 -8.24 1.72
CA THR A 38 -14.01 -7.42 2.93
C THR A 38 -12.59 -6.94 3.20
N THR A 39 -12.44 -5.70 3.65
CA THR A 39 -11.14 -5.20 4.08
C THR A 39 -11.03 -5.20 5.60
N THR A 40 -9.81 -5.37 6.10
CA THR A 40 -9.45 -4.87 7.43
C THR A 40 -8.23 -3.97 7.30
N ARG A 41 -7.54 -3.71 8.40
CA ARG A 41 -6.38 -2.83 8.48
C ARG A 41 -5.41 -3.38 9.52
N TYR A 42 -4.11 -3.28 9.24
CA TYR A 42 -3.09 -3.78 10.15
C TYR A 42 -1.75 -3.04 9.99
N TRP A 43 -0.93 -3.15 11.03
CA TRP A 43 0.50 -2.89 10.98
C TRP A 43 1.16 -3.57 12.17
N ASP A 44 1.69 -4.77 11.97
CA ASP A 44 2.34 -5.61 12.99
C ASP A 44 3.87 -5.50 12.98
N CYS A 45 4.41 -4.73 12.03
CA CYS A 45 5.82 -4.56 11.74
C CYS A 45 6.55 -5.81 11.24
N CYS A 46 5.88 -6.96 11.11
CA CYS A 46 6.51 -8.21 10.71
C CYS A 46 7.12 -8.12 9.31
N LYS A 47 8.15 -8.93 9.07
CA LYS A 47 8.59 -9.22 7.70
C LYS A 47 7.39 -9.77 6.90
N PRO A 48 6.99 -9.15 5.78
CA PRO A 48 5.88 -9.65 4.97
C PRO A 48 6.20 -11.04 4.38
N THR A 49 5.21 -11.93 4.26
CA THR A 49 5.42 -13.28 3.70
C THR A 49 6.02 -13.25 2.29
N CYS A 50 5.66 -12.28 1.45
CA CYS A 50 6.21 -12.16 0.10
C CYS A 50 7.65 -11.61 0.08
N ALA A 51 8.25 -11.35 1.25
CA ALA A 51 9.66 -10.97 1.38
C ALA A 51 10.61 -12.18 1.46
N TRP A 52 10.08 -13.40 1.47
CA TRP A 52 10.85 -14.64 1.41
C TRP A 52 11.11 -15.06 -0.04
N PRO A 53 12.36 -15.39 -0.43
CA PRO A 53 12.68 -15.76 -1.82
C PRO A 53 11.86 -16.95 -2.34
N GLY A 54 11.59 -17.96 -1.50
CA GLY A 54 10.80 -19.14 -1.87
C GLY A 54 9.28 -18.91 -1.97
N HIS A 55 8.80 -17.69 -1.73
CA HIS A 55 7.37 -17.35 -1.73
C HIS A 55 6.94 -16.48 -2.91
N VAL A 56 7.83 -16.19 -3.86
CA VAL A 56 7.52 -15.32 -5.00
C VAL A 56 7.94 -15.95 -6.33
N ASP A 57 7.15 -15.69 -7.37
CA ASP A 57 7.50 -16.01 -8.76
C ASP A 57 8.11 -14.78 -9.47
N TYR A 58 8.87 -13.97 -8.74
CA TYR A 58 9.49 -12.71 -9.19
C TYR A 58 11.02 -12.82 -9.13
N LYS A 59 11.75 -11.94 -9.84
CA LYS A 59 13.24 -11.91 -9.78
C LYS A 59 13.75 -11.62 -8.38
N SER A 60 12.97 -10.88 -7.61
CA SER A 60 13.30 -10.47 -6.25
C SER A 60 12.02 -10.46 -5.42
N PRO A 61 12.07 -10.93 -4.17
CA PRO A 61 10.92 -10.84 -3.27
C PRO A 61 10.66 -9.38 -2.87
N VAL A 62 9.55 -9.15 -2.17
CA VAL A 62 9.29 -7.87 -1.51
C VAL A 62 10.47 -7.56 -0.60
N ARG A 63 11.04 -6.36 -0.69
CA ARG A 63 12.10 -5.96 0.23
C ARG A 63 11.54 -5.84 1.63
N SER A 64 12.33 -6.29 2.59
CA SER A 64 12.14 -6.02 4.01
C SER A 64 13.26 -5.12 4.49
N CYS A 65 13.09 -4.55 5.68
CA CYS A 65 14.01 -3.55 6.21
C CYS A 65 14.58 -3.92 7.57
N GLU A 66 15.72 -3.33 7.88
CA GLU A 66 16.27 -3.27 9.24
C GLU A 66 15.32 -2.51 10.19
N ALA A 67 15.65 -2.46 11.48
CA ALA A 67 14.82 -1.82 12.51
C ALA A 67 14.51 -0.33 12.23
N ASN A 68 15.36 0.37 11.48
CA ASN A 68 15.10 1.75 11.07
C ASN A 68 13.95 1.90 10.06
N GLY A 69 13.44 0.79 9.50
CA GLY A 69 12.32 0.76 8.57
C GLY A 69 12.63 1.20 7.14
N VAL A 70 13.90 1.51 6.83
CA VAL A 70 14.33 2.10 5.55
C VAL A 70 15.42 1.28 4.87
N THR A 71 16.47 0.89 5.61
CA THR A 71 17.58 0.12 5.04
C THR A 71 17.10 -1.27 4.66
N THR A 72 17.20 -1.61 3.37
CA THR A 72 16.90 -2.97 2.90
C THR A 72 17.81 -4.00 3.56
N ILE A 73 17.23 -5.08 4.03
CA ILE A 73 17.95 -6.20 4.67
C ILE A 73 17.93 -7.43 3.76
N ASP A 74 18.91 -8.31 3.93
CA ASP A 74 19.01 -9.58 3.22
C ASP A 74 17.69 -10.39 3.39
N PRO A 75 17.08 -10.87 2.29
CA PRO A 75 15.80 -11.56 2.33
C PRO A 75 15.84 -12.93 3.05
N GLU A 76 17.01 -13.46 3.40
CA GLU A 76 17.15 -14.65 4.24
C GLU A 76 17.10 -14.33 5.76
N VAL A 77 17.12 -13.05 6.15
CA VAL A 77 17.08 -12.67 7.58
C VAL A 77 15.70 -12.94 8.17
N GLN A 78 15.70 -13.52 9.37
CA GLN A 78 14.51 -13.88 10.12
C GLN A 78 13.64 -12.65 10.48
N SER A 79 12.32 -12.84 10.40
CA SER A 79 11.32 -11.83 10.78
C SER A 79 11.48 -11.40 12.24
N GLY A 80 11.46 -10.10 12.53
CA GLY A 80 11.48 -9.56 13.90
C GLY A 80 10.23 -9.86 14.73
N CYS A 81 9.24 -10.54 14.15
CA CYS A 81 8.11 -11.14 14.87
C CYS A 81 8.43 -12.52 15.46
N GLU A 82 9.61 -13.06 15.16
CA GLU A 82 10.13 -14.32 15.66
C GLU A 82 11.33 -14.05 16.58
N SER A 83 11.70 -15.01 17.43
CA SER A 83 12.86 -14.85 18.33
C SER A 83 14.12 -14.52 17.54
N ASP A 84 14.87 -13.52 18.02
CA ASP A 84 16.15 -13.06 17.46
C ASP A 84 16.10 -12.57 16.00
N GLY A 85 14.90 -12.37 15.46
CA GLY A 85 14.69 -11.82 14.13
C GLY A 85 14.98 -10.32 14.07
N ARG A 86 15.35 -9.86 12.86
CA ARG A 86 15.86 -8.49 12.63
C ARG A 86 15.29 -7.84 11.37
N SER A 87 14.34 -8.52 10.73
CA SER A 87 13.73 -8.12 9.46
C SER A 87 12.28 -7.67 9.68
N TYR A 88 11.92 -6.51 9.15
CA TYR A 88 10.63 -5.86 9.35
C TYR A 88 10.02 -5.40 8.02
N ILE A 89 8.73 -5.06 8.01
CA ILE A 89 8.14 -4.28 6.92
C ILE A 89 8.81 -2.90 6.82
N CYS A 90 9.04 -2.44 5.60
CA CYS A 90 9.59 -1.10 5.35
C CYS A 90 8.51 -0.03 5.54
N THR A 91 8.86 1.13 6.10
CA THR A 91 7.88 2.17 6.49
C THR A 91 7.14 2.78 5.32
N ASP A 92 7.76 2.81 4.14
CA ASP A 92 7.16 3.27 2.89
C ASP A 92 6.28 2.22 2.20
N GLN A 93 6.15 1.02 2.80
CA GLN A 93 5.14 0.03 2.42
C GLN A 93 3.80 0.21 3.16
N GLY A 94 3.49 1.43 3.59
CA GLY A 94 2.16 1.87 4.03
C GLY A 94 1.32 2.47 2.89
N GLY A 95 0.05 2.74 3.16
CA GLY A 95 -0.84 3.47 2.22
C GLY A 95 -0.47 4.94 2.07
N PHE A 96 -0.61 5.48 0.85
CA PHE A 96 -0.38 6.90 0.55
C PHE A 96 -1.27 7.39 -0.60
N ALA A 97 -1.65 8.68 -0.55
CA ALA A 97 -2.45 9.31 -1.59
C ALA A 97 -1.61 9.61 -2.84
N ILE A 98 -2.16 9.31 -4.03
CA ILE A 98 -1.65 9.84 -5.31
C ILE A 98 -2.32 11.17 -5.61
N ASN A 99 -3.63 11.24 -5.39
CA ASN A 99 -4.44 12.44 -5.46
C ASN A 99 -5.72 12.25 -4.60
N SER A 100 -6.72 13.11 -4.76
CA SER A 100 -7.96 13.05 -3.97
C SER A 100 -8.82 11.82 -4.23
N THR A 101 -8.71 11.16 -5.38
CA THR A 101 -9.54 10.01 -5.81
C THR A 101 -8.76 8.71 -5.97
N LEU A 102 -7.43 8.75 -6.00
CA LEU A 102 -6.57 7.57 -6.11
C LEU A 102 -5.52 7.53 -4.99
N ALA A 103 -5.40 6.37 -4.34
CA ALA A 103 -4.32 6.04 -3.42
C ALA A 103 -3.64 4.74 -3.83
N TYR A 104 -2.37 4.61 -3.46
CA TYR A 104 -1.60 3.38 -3.58
C TYR A 104 -1.30 2.83 -2.19
N GLY A 105 -1.00 1.54 -2.10
CA GLY A 105 -0.57 0.92 -0.86
C GLY A 105 -0.26 -0.55 -1.01
N PHE A 106 -0.28 -1.23 0.13
CA PHE A 106 0.08 -2.64 0.25
C PHE A 106 -0.93 -3.36 1.11
N ALA A 107 -1.08 -4.66 0.92
CA ALA A 107 -2.03 -5.44 1.69
C ALA A 107 -1.54 -6.87 1.96
N ALA A 108 -2.00 -7.41 3.09
CA ALA A 108 -2.13 -8.85 3.20
C ALA A 108 -3.41 -9.27 2.48
N ALA A 109 -3.38 -10.37 1.70
CA ALA A 109 -4.55 -10.77 0.93
C ALA A 109 -4.82 -12.26 0.97
N ARG A 110 -6.10 -12.61 0.85
CA ARG A 110 -6.59 -13.96 0.60
C ARG A 110 -7.62 -13.91 -0.51
N PHE A 111 -7.43 -14.78 -1.47
CA PHE A 111 -8.32 -14.91 -2.60
C PHE A 111 -9.00 -16.27 -2.54
N ILE A 112 -10.29 -16.30 -2.89
CA ILE A 112 -11.01 -17.56 -3.09
C ILE A 112 -10.89 -18.01 -4.55
N ASN A 113 -11.10 -19.30 -4.80
CA ASN A 113 -11.16 -19.89 -6.15
C ASN A 113 -9.90 -19.67 -7.00
N THR A 114 -8.73 -19.56 -6.38
CA THR A 114 -7.44 -19.49 -7.09
C THR A 114 -6.36 -20.21 -6.29
N GLU A 115 -5.51 -20.96 -7.00
CA GLU A 115 -4.29 -21.55 -6.44
C GLU A 115 -3.04 -20.74 -6.83
N ARG A 116 -3.23 -19.63 -7.55
CA ARG A 116 -2.11 -18.83 -8.02
C ARG A 116 -1.43 -18.14 -6.85
N ASN A 117 -0.10 -18.13 -6.87
CA ASN A 117 0.67 -17.29 -5.97
C ASN A 117 0.39 -15.81 -6.27
N MET A 118 -0.22 -15.12 -5.31
CA MET A 118 -0.61 -13.72 -5.45
C MET A 118 0.45 -12.76 -4.93
N CYS A 119 1.58 -13.23 -4.41
CA CYS A 119 2.66 -12.37 -3.98
C CYS A 119 3.12 -11.43 -5.11
N CYS A 120 3.35 -10.17 -4.75
CA CYS A 120 3.69 -9.06 -5.65
C CYS A 120 2.61 -8.69 -6.69
N ALA A 121 1.46 -9.38 -6.79
CA ALA A 121 0.37 -8.99 -7.68
C ALA A 121 -0.31 -7.70 -7.20
N CYS A 122 -0.94 -6.97 -8.12
CA CYS A 122 -1.67 -5.74 -7.80
C CYS A 122 -3.15 -5.85 -8.10
N VAL A 123 -3.97 -5.30 -7.20
CA VAL A 123 -5.41 -5.23 -7.36
C VAL A 123 -5.89 -3.80 -7.11
N LEU A 124 -6.83 -3.36 -7.94
CA LEU A 124 -7.50 -2.08 -7.81
C LEU A 124 -8.81 -2.27 -7.06
N PHE A 125 -8.92 -1.64 -5.89
CA PHE A 125 -10.14 -1.56 -5.11
C PHE A 125 -11.03 -0.42 -5.57
N THR A 126 -12.32 -0.73 -5.68
CA THR A 126 -13.41 0.26 -5.67
C THR A 126 -14.18 0.07 -4.37
N PHE A 127 -14.21 1.10 -3.53
CA PHE A 127 -14.89 1.04 -2.25
C PHE A 127 -16.41 1.07 -2.41
N GLN A 128 -17.11 0.32 -1.57
CA GLN A 128 -18.57 0.24 -1.57
C GLN A 128 -19.22 1.07 -0.46
N SER A 129 -18.43 1.74 0.39
CA SER A 129 -18.89 2.70 1.39
C SER A 129 -19.14 4.08 0.76
N ASP A 130 -20.22 4.75 1.17
CA ASP A 130 -20.62 6.05 0.62
C ASP A 130 -19.54 7.14 0.76
N GLU A 131 -18.79 7.13 1.85
CA GLU A 131 -17.72 8.09 2.16
C GLU A 131 -16.49 7.96 1.24
N LEU A 132 -16.34 6.79 0.59
CA LEU A 132 -15.21 6.46 -0.29
C LEU A 132 -15.65 6.11 -1.72
N LYS A 133 -16.92 6.32 -2.09
CA LYS A 133 -17.48 5.88 -3.38
C LYS A 133 -16.76 6.43 -4.61
N ASP A 134 -16.19 7.63 -4.51
CA ASP A 134 -15.45 8.30 -5.60
C ASP A 134 -13.94 8.03 -5.53
N LYS A 135 -13.53 7.14 -4.62
CA LYS A 135 -12.13 6.79 -4.38
C LYS A 135 -11.83 5.38 -4.86
N LYS A 136 -10.60 5.19 -5.32
CA LYS A 136 -10.02 3.89 -5.65
C LYS A 136 -8.67 3.74 -4.99
N MET A 137 -8.35 2.52 -4.58
CA MET A 137 -7.06 2.21 -3.98
C MET A 137 -6.42 1.05 -4.73
N LEU A 138 -5.23 1.27 -5.30
CA LEU A 138 -4.46 0.21 -5.94
C LEU A 138 -3.46 -0.33 -4.92
N VAL A 139 -3.57 -1.61 -4.58
CA VAL A 139 -2.67 -2.24 -3.60
C VAL A 139 -1.83 -3.32 -4.24
N GLN A 140 -0.59 -3.44 -3.78
CA GLN A 140 0.23 -4.61 -4.04
C GLN A 140 0.11 -5.61 -2.89
N VAL A 141 -0.05 -6.89 -3.22
CA VAL A 141 -0.09 -7.98 -2.24
C VAL A 141 1.34 -8.28 -1.80
N THR A 142 1.64 -8.01 -0.52
CA THR A 142 2.97 -8.25 0.07
C THR A 142 2.95 -9.29 1.18
N ASN A 143 1.76 -9.66 1.63
CA ASN A 143 1.60 -10.63 2.69
C ASN A 143 0.43 -11.57 2.37
N THR A 144 0.55 -12.81 2.81
CA THR A 144 -0.56 -13.75 2.87
C THR A 144 -0.58 -14.23 4.30
N GLY A 145 -1.68 -13.97 5.01
CA GLY A 145 -1.83 -14.47 6.37
C GLY A 145 -2.20 -15.95 6.37
N ASN A 146 -1.82 -16.67 7.43
CA ASN A 146 -2.39 -17.97 7.81
C ASN A 146 -3.59 -17.72 8.74
N ALA A 147 -4.79 -17.70 8.19
CA ALA A 147 -6.03 -17.62 8.96
C ALA A 147 -7.00 -18.61 8.33
N PRO A 148 -8.07 -18.98 9.04
CA PRO A 148 -9.02 -19.96 8.54
C PRO A 148 -9.52 -19.56 7.16
N GLU A 149 -9.80 -20.54 6.31
CA GLU A 149 -10.51 -20.29 5.06
C GLU A 149 -11.76 -19.46 5.35
N SER A 150 -11.79 -18.24 4.83
CA SER A 150 -13.01 -17.48 4.69
C SER A 150 -13.59 -17.83 3.33
N GLY A 151 -14.90 -18.12 3.25
CA GLY A 151 -15.60 -18.25 1.97
C GLY A 151 -15.68 -16.95 1.16
N THR A 152 -14.84 -15.96 1.47
CA THR A 152 -14.81 -14.61 0.91
C THR A 152 -13.36 -14.16 0.72
N ASN A 153 -13.12 -13.27 -0.25
CA ASN A 153 -11.83 -12.58 -0.38
C ASN A 153 -11.64 -11.62 0.81
N LEU A 154 -10.42 -11.59 1.36
CA LEU A 154 -10.06 -10.73 2.49
C LEU A 154 -8.79 -9.94 2.17
N PHE A 155 -8.80 -8.66 2.54
CA PHE A 155 -7.68 -7.75 2.29
C PHE A 155 -7.37 -6.93 3.55
N ASP A 156 -6.24 -7.18 4.20
CA ASP A 156 -5.81 -6.39 5.34
C ASP A 156 -4.87 -5.29 4.83
N ILE A 157 -5.37 -4.05 4.81
CA ILE A 157 -4.62 -2.91 4.24
C ILE A 157 -3.52 -2.50 5.22
N ALA A 158 -2.27 -2.43 4.73
CA ALA A 158 -1.12 -2.02 5.54
C ALA A 158 -1.18 -0.51 5.81
N MET A 159 -1.50 -0.15 7.06
CA MET A 159 -1.60 1.24 7.51
C MET A 159 -1.01 1.34 8.92
N PRO A 160 0.15 2.00 9.10
CA PRO A 160 0.74 2.18 10.41
C PRO A 160 -0.25 2.64 11.48
N GLY A 161 -0.16 2.04 12.66
CA GLY A 161 -1.06 2.34 13.78
C GLY A 161 -2.45 1.73 13.65
N SER A 162 -2.73 0.87 12.67
CA SER A 162 -4.07 0.25 12.51
C SER A 162 -4.30 -1.04 13.31
N GLY A 163 -3.41 -1.34 14.25
CA GLY A 163 -3.45 -2.53 15.11
C GLY A 163 -2.42 -3.56 14.68
N VAL A 164 -1.71 -4.12 15.67
CA VAL A 164 -0.68 -5.14 15.47
C VAL A 164 -1.27 -6.55 15.31
N GLY A 165 -2.54 -6.72 15.62
CA GLY A 165 -3.21 -8.02 15.53
C GLY A 165 -2.55 -9.08 16.42
N TYR A 166 -2.36 -10.28 15.88
CA TYR A 166 -1.84 -11.42 16.62
C TYR A 166 -0.34 -11.25 16.99
N TYR A 167 0.46 -10.69 16.10
CA TYR A 167 1.91 -10.58 16.27
C TYR A 167 2.31 -9.27 16.98
N THR A 168 2.13 -9.24 18.30
CA THR A 168 2.43 -8.05 19.13
C THR A 168 3.92 -7.74 19.27
N GLN A 169 4.79 -8.70 18.94
CA GLN A 169 6.24 -8.58 19.15
C GLN A 169 6.97 -7.80 18.06
N GLY A 170 6.45 -7.77 16.82
CA GLY A 170 7.15 -7.14 15.70
C GLY A 170 7.42 -5.65 15.92
N CYS A 171 6.36 -4.89 16.20
CA CYS A 171 6.52 -3.45 16.42
C CYS A 171 7.22 -3.14 17.74
N THR A 172 7.04 -3.99 18.76
CA THR A 172 7.75 -3.88 20.04
C THR A 172 9.26 -4.03 19.84
N SER A 173 9.70 -5.04 19.07
CA SER A 173 11.12 -5.29 18.81
C SER A 173 11.72 -4.27 17.84
N GLN A 174 10.97 -3.84 16.81
CA GLN A 174 11.46 -2.87 15.83
C GLN A 174 11.71 -1.49 16.45
N TRP A 175 10.74 -1.00 17.22
CA TRP A 175 10.70 0.39 17.67
C TRP A 175 11.00 0.56 19.14
N HIS A 176 11.36 -0.52 19.83
CA HIS A 176 11.57 -0.55 21.29
C HIS A 176 10.44 0.15 22.04
N SER A 177 9.20 -0.09 21.60
CA SER A 177 8.00 0.63 22.03
C SER A 177 6.99 -0.33 22.65
N ASP A 178 6.32 0.08 23.71
CA ASP A 178 5.14 -0.62 24.21
C ASP A 178 3.93 -0.28 23.33
N VAL A 179 3.63 -1.18 22.39
CA VAL A 179 2.58 -1.01 21.38
C VAL A 179 1.17 -0.91 21.97
N SER A 180 0.96 -1.30 23.24
CA SER A 180 -0.32 -1.13 23.92
C SER A 180 -0.67 0.35 24.15
N ASN A 181 0.34 1.24 24.10
CA ASN A 181 0.14 2.68 24.20
C ASN A 181 -0.16 3.35 22.83
N TRP A 182 -0.08 2.62 21.73
CA TRP A 182 -0.42 3.17 20.41
C TRP A 182 -1.94 3.18 20.17
N GLY A 183 -2.66 2.17 20.68
CA GLY A 183 -4.09 2.01 20.48
C GLY A 183 -4.54 0.57 20.71
N ASP A 184 -5.72 0.23 20.20
CA ASP A 184 -6.30 -1.10 20.38
C ASP A 184 -5.49 -2.16 19.60
N GLN A 185 -5.26 -3.34 20.19
CA GLN A 185 -4.52 -4.42 19.52
C GLN A 185 -5.07 -4.74 18.12
N TYR A 186 -6.40 -4.73 17.98
CA TYR A 186 -7.12 -4.84 16.72
C TYR A 186 -7.84 -3.51 16.45
N GLY A 187 -7.48 -2.83 15.36
CA GLY A 187 -8.06 -1.54 14.98
C GLY A 187 -7.18 -0.33 15.32
N GLY A 188 -6.26 -0.46 16.28
CA GLY A 188 -5.17 0.48 16.51
C GLY A 188 -5.60 1.85 17.04
N VAL A 189 -4.94 2.90 16.56
CA VAL A 189 -5.25 4.30 16.89
C VAL A 189 -6.73 4.63 16.64
N ARG A 190 -7.31 5.54 17.42
CA ARG A 190 -8.75 5.87 17.33
C ARG A 190 -8.99 7.15 16.55
N GLU A 191 -8.07 8.08 16.61
CA GLU A 191 -8.12 9.35 15.88
C GLU A 191 -6.76 9.75 15.30
N GLU A 192 -6.75 10.75 14.42
CA GLU A 192 -5.52 11.21 13.75
C GLU A 192 -4.47 11.71 14.76
N ALA A 193 -4.90 12.35 15.85
CA ALA A 193 -4.00 12.84 16.89
C ALA A 193 -3.20 11.71 17.56
N ASP A 194 -3.77 10.50 17.66
CA ASP A 194 -3.08 9.33 18.21
C ASP A 194 -1.91 8.87 17.33
N CYS A 195 -1.85 9.29 16.05
CA CYS A 195 -0.70 8.98 15.19
C CYS A 195 0.62 9.50 15.77
N TYR A 196 0.58 10.55 16.60
CA TYR A 196 1.77 11.10 17.25
C TYR A 196 2.29 10.23 18.42
N ASN A 197 1.53 9.21 18.85
CA ASN A 197 1.99 8.21 19.82
C ASN A 197 2.93 7.17 19.17
N LEU A 198 2.97 7.11 17.83
CA LEU A 198 3.83 6.21 17.09
C LEU A 198 5.22 6.81 16.85
N PRO A 199 6.22 5.99 16.50
CA PRO A 199 7.47 6.46 15.92
C PRO A 199 7.24 7.41 14.74
N LYS A 200 8.02 8.50 14.67
CA LYS A 200 7.85 9.58 13.68
C LYS A 200 7.76 9.07 12.23
N TRP A 201 8.51 8.03 11.90
CA TRP A 201 8.56 7.43 10.57
C TRP A 201 7.25 6.76 10.13
N LEU A 202 6.32 6.53 11.06
CA LEU A 202 5.02 5.91 10.81
C LEU A 202 3.88 6.93 10.71
N TRP A 203 4.13 8.21 11.00
CA TRP A 203 3.06 9.22 11.11
C TRP A 203 2.30 9.42 9.81
N ASP A 204 2.99 9.53 8.67
CA ASP A 204 2.33 9.80 7.38
C ASP A 204 1.42 8.64 6.96
N GLY A 205 1.91 7.40 7.09
CA GLY A 205 1.10 6.20 6.82
C GLY A 205 -0.05 6.02 7.81
N CYS A 206 0.11 6.47 9.06
CA CYS A 206 -0.97 6.49 10.04
C CYS A 206 -2.04 7.53 9.69
N LYS A 207 -1.63 8.76 9.36
CA LYS A 207 -2.54 9.85 8.98
C LYS A 207 -3.31 9.55 7.71
N PHE A 208 -2.72 8.82 6.76
CA PHE A 208 -3.42 8.35 5.56
C PHE A 208 -4.79 7.69 5.88
N ARG A 209 -4.87 6.93 6.98
CA ARG A 209 -6.11 6.30 7.46
C ARG A 209 -7.23 7.31 7.71
N PHE A 210 -6.91 8.48 8.23
CA PHE A 210 -7.89 9.49 8.61
C PHE A 210 -8.09 10.53 7.50
N GLU A 211 -7.01 10.98 6.87
CA GLU A 211 -7.05 12.04 5.87
C GLU A 211 -7.66 11.57 4.54
N TRP A 212 -7.18 10.44 4.01
CA TRP A 212 -7.58 9.94 2.70
C TRP A 212 -8.67 8.88 2.78
N MET A 213 -8.49 7.89 3.67
CA MET A 213 -9.46 6.80 3.95
C MET A 213 -10.62 7.25 4.85
N LYS A 214 -10.64 8.51 5.31
CA LYS A 214 -11.74 9.13 6.08
C LYS A 214 -12.09 8.42 7.39
N GLY A 215 -11.18 7.61 7.93
CA GLY A 215 -11.41 6.84 9.15
C GLY A 215 -12.46 5.72 8.99
N VAL A 216 -12.88 5.40 7.76
CA VAL A 216 -13.90 4.38 7.51
C VAL A 216 -13.38 3.02 7.98
N SER A 217 -14.15 2.35 8.84
CA SER A 217 -13.76 1.07 9.42
C SER A 217 -14.15 -0.08 8.49
N ASN A 218 -13.15 -0.77 7.96
CA ASN A 218 -13.30 -2.02 7.20
C ASN A 218 -14.25 -1.90 5.99
N PRO A 219 -14.07 -0.91 5.09
CA PRO A 219 -14.95 -0.72 3.94
C PRO A 219 -14.93 -1.93 3.01
N PRO A 220 -16.08 -2.49 2.62
CA PRO A 220 -16.12 -3.53 1.59
C PRO A 220 -15.67 -2.97 0.24
N VAL A 221 -15.12 -3.85 -0.60
CA VAL A 221 -14.56 -3.49 -1.91
C VAL A 221 -15.05 -4.44 -2.99
N SER A 222 -15.21 -3.94 -4.21
CA SER A 222 -14.97 -4.76 -5.40
C SER A 222 -13.51 -4.57 -5.84
N PHE A 223 -12.92 -5.62 -6.41
CA PHE A 223 -11.55 -5.58 -6.90
C PHE A 223 -11.44 -6.15 -8.31
N VAL A 224 -10.45 -5.63 -9.03
CA VAL A 224 -9.95 -6.20 -10.30
C VAL A 224 -8.43 -6.23 -10.24
N GLU A 225 -7.83 -7.30 -10.73
CA GLU A 225 -6.38 -7.38 -10.86
C GLU A 225 -5.88 -6.50 -12.01
N VAL A 226 -4.75 -5.86 -11.76
CA VAL A 226 -4.15 -4.89 -12.66
C VAL A 226 -2.65 -5.19 -12.80
N GLU A 227 -2.04 -4.66 -13.85
CA GLU A 227 -0.59 -4.58 -13.91
C GLU A 227 -0.09 -3.66 -12.79
N CYS A 228 0.97 -4.09 -12.09
CA CYS A 228 1.52 -3.29 -11.02
C CYS A 228 2.18 -2.03 -11.57
N PRO A 229 1.78 -0.83 -11.10
CA PRO A 229 2.45 0.42 -11.46
C PRO A 229 3.92 0.40 -11.06
N LYS A 230 4.78 1.07 -11.85
CA LYS A 230 6.22 1.15 -11.56
C LYS A 230 6.49 1.73 -10.18
N LYS A 231 5.62 2.64 -9.72
CA LYS A 231 5.74 3.23 -8.38
C LYS A 231 5.66 2.18 -7.27
N LEU A 232 4.70 1.25 -7.33
CA LEU A 232 4.59 0.18 -6.32
C LEU A 232 5.72 -0.82 -6.43
N LEU A 233 6.10 -1.23 -7.65
CA LEU A 233 7.23 -2.14 -7.88
C LEU A 233 8.55 -1.54 -7.38
N SER A 234 8.77 -0.24 -7.59
CA SER A 234 9.96 0.46 -7.07
C SER A 234 9.99 0.53 -5.55
N ILE A 235 8.83 0.66 -4.89
CA ILE A 235 8.75 0.68 -3.44
C ILE A 235 8.96 -0.73 -2.89
N SER A 236 8.28 -1.75 -3.40
CA SER A 236 8.42 -3.12 -2.89
C SER A 236 9.70 -3.81 -3.33
N GLY A 237 10.33 -3.40 -4.42
CA GLY A 237 11.45 -4.14 -5.02
C GLY A 237 11.04 -5.43 -5.74
N CYS A 238 9.76 -5.76 -5.81
CA CYS A 238 9.29 -6.88 -6.63
C CYS A 238 9.56 -6.57 -8.10
N ASN A 239 10.45 -7.33 -8.73
CA ASN A 239 10.79 -7.17 -10.15
C ASN A 239 10.21 -8.33 -10.96
N PRO A 240 9.30 -8.10 -11.92
CA PRO A 240 8.77 -9.16 -12.78
C PRO A 240 9.90 -9.92 -13.50
N VAL A 241 9.69 -11.22 -13.74
CA VAL A 241 10.68 -12.11 -14.40
C VAL A 241 10.99 -11.67 -15.84
N SER A 242 10.06 -10.98 -16.50
CA SER A 242 10.23 -10.37 -17.82
C SER A 242 9.25 -9.23 -18.03
#